data_AF-J6DN17-F1
#
_entry.id   AF-J6DN17-F1
#
_cell.length_a   1.000
_cell.length_b   1.000
_cell.length_c   1.000
_cell.angle_alpha   90.00
_cell.angle_beta   90.00
_cell.angle_gamma   90.00
#
_symmetry.space_group_name_H-M   'P 1'
#
loop_
_entity.id
_entity.type
_entity.pdbx_description
1 polymer ?
#
loop_
_entity_poly.entity_id
_entity_poly.type
_entity_poly.pdbx_seq_one_letter_code
_entity_poly.pdbx_strand_id
1 'polypeptide(L)'
;MEFTVYGHEIIAGSDVGMHFSATLEQSRAEVAAYREAMIQFDPTGEPLGALGIHEMVLRMPDVETMIVLLNSPYSFFATCLTSRKLVDIAAD
;
A
#
# COMPACT_ATOMS: atom_id res chain seq x y z
N MET A 1 2.06 16.18 -12.49
CA MET A 1 1.71 16.49 -11.09
C MET A 1 2.12 15.32 -10.23
N GLU A 2 2.76 15.58 -9.09
CA GLU A 2 3.16 14.54 -8.13
C GLU A 2 2.32 14.66 -6.85
N PHE A 3 2.04 13.53 -6.22
CA PHE A 3 1.32 13.47 -4.96
C PHE A 3 1.87 12.33 -4.10
N THR A 4 1.71 12.46 -2.78
CA THR A 4 2.15 11.47 -1.80
C THR A 4 0.95 10.70 -1.27
N VAL A 5 1.09 9.39 -1.14
CA VAL A 5 0.15 8.51 -0.45
C VAL A 5 0.91 7.61 0.51
N TYR A 6 0.20 7.00 1.45
CA TYR A 6 0.75 6.03 2.37
C TYR A 6 0.07 4.69 2.14
N GLY A 7 0.86 3.64 1.90
CA GLY A 7 0.35 2.29 1.67
C GLY A 7 0.83 1.34 2.76
N HIS A 8 -0.07 0.57 3.38
CA HIS A 8 0.33 -0.52 4.27
C HIS A 8 0.18 -1.90 3.61
N GLU A 9 1.09 -2.78 3.94
CA GLU A 9 1.05 -4.20 3.56
C GLU A 9 -0.08 -4.91 4.27
N ILE A 10 -0.77 -5.81 3.56
CA ILE A 10 -1.72 -6.77 4.16
C ILE A 10 -1.13 -8.19 4.24
N ILE A 11 -0.05 -8.43 3.50
CA ILE A 11 0.80 -9.62 3.54
C ILE A 11 2.22 -9.09 3.69
N ALA A 12 2.93 -9.51 4.74
CA ALA A 12 4.26 -9.02 5.05
C ALA A 12 5.22 -9.18 3.85
N GLY A 13 5.87 -8.09 3.46
CA GLY A 13 6.83 -8.06 2.35
C GLY A 13 6.19 -8.19 0.95
N SER A 14 4.87 -8.03 0.82
CA SER A 14 4.15 -8.13 -0.45
C SER A 14 3.39 -6.85 -0.79
N ASP A 15 3.49 -6.45 -2.04
CA ASP A 15 2.74 -5.30 -2.59
C ASP A 15 1.32 -5.69 -3.05
N VAL A 16 0.99 -6.98 -3.00
CA VAL A 16 -0.30 -7.49 -3.45
C VAL A 16 -1.38 -7.10 -2.44
N GLY A 17 -2.36 -6.32 -2.92
CA GLY A 17 -3.52 -5.94 -2.13
C GLY A 17 -3.24 -4.89 -1.05
N MET A 18 -2.12 -4.16 -1.14
CA MET A 18 -1.84 -3.03 -0.25
C MET A 18 -3.04 -2.08 -0.16
N HIS A 19 -3.25 -1.52 1.03
CA HIS A 19 -4.28 -0.53 1.28
C HIS A 19 -3.65 0.86 1.36
N PHE A 20 -4.29 1.86 0.73
CA PHE A 20 -3.73 3.20 0.56
C PHE A 20 -4.56 4.26 1.27
N SER A 21 -3.87 5.20 1.91
CA SER A 21 -4.43 6.28 2.70
C SER A 21 -3.74 7.61 2.34
N ALA A 22 -4.42 8.74 2.57
CA ALA A 22 -3.88 10.06 2.25
C ALA A 22 -2.82 10.54 3.26
N THR A 23 -2.82 10.00 4.47
CA THR A 23 -1.91 10.38 5.55
C THR A 23 -1.32 9.16 6.26
N LEU A 24 -0.14 9.34 6.86
CA LEU A 24 0.50 8.29 7.66
C LEU A 24 -0.36 7.87 8.85
N GLU A 25 -0.99 8.83 9.52
CA GLU A 25 -1.86 8.58 10.68
C GLU A 25 -3.07 7.71 10.31
N GLN A 26 -3.70 8.01 9.18
CA GLN A 26 -4.79 7.18 8.66
C GLN A 26 -4.30 5.77 8.33
N SER A 27 -3.14 5.63 7.67
CA SER A 27 -2.60 4.32 7.33
C SER A 27 -2.27 3.48 8.57
N ARG A 28 -1.76 4.11 9.63
CA ARG A 28 -1.54 3.48 10.95
C ARG A 28 -2.84 3.00 11.59
N ALA A 29 -3.88 3.84 11.56
CA ALA A 29 -5.18 3.48 12.13
C ALA A 29 -5.82 2.29 11.37
N GLU A 30 -5.75 2.32 10.04
CA GLU A 30 -6.33 1.29 9.19
C GLU A 30 -5.58 -0.06 9.30
N VAL A 31 -4.25 -0.06 9.36
CA VAL A 31 -3.48 -1.31 9.55
C VAL A 31 -3.74 -1.91 10.94
N ALA A 32 -3.87 -1.09 11.98
CA ALA A 32 -4.21 -1.56 13.32
C ALA A 32 -5.61 -2.22 13.33
N ALA A 33 -6.60 -1.58 12.70
CA ALA A 33 -7.95 -2.14 12.57
C ALA A 33 -7.95 -3.43 11.74
N TYR A 34 -7.15 -3.51 10.67
CA TYR A 34 -7.00 -4.72 9.88
C TYR A 34 -6.44 -5.88 10.71
N ARG A 35 -5.37 -5.65 11.49
CA ARG A 35 -4.79 -6.67 12.37
C ARG A 35 -5.81 -7.17 13.38
N GLU A 36 -6.52 -6.27 14.05
CA GLU A 36 -7.55 -6.63 15.03
C GLU A 36 -8.65 -7.49 14.39
N ALA A 37 -9.12 -7.11 13.21
CA ALA A 37 -10.12 -7.88 12.48
C ALA A 37 -9.63 -9.29 12.09
N MET A 38 -8.37 -9.43 11.70
CA MET A 38 -7.78 -10.74 11.37
C MET A 38 -7.62 -11.63 12.60
N ILE A 39 -7.18 -11.08 13.74
CA ILE A 39 -7.11 -11.81 15.01
C ILE A 39 -8.50 -12.29 15.44
N GLN A 40 -9.55 -11.49 15.23
CA GLN A 40 -10.92 -11.89 15.54
C GLN A 40 -11.45 -12.96 14.57
N PHE A 41 -11.09 -12.88 13.29
CA PHE A 41 -11.54 -13.79 12.25
C PHE A 41 -10.87 -15.17 12.35
N ASP A 42 -9.56 -15.21 12.58
CA ASP A 42 -8.79 -16.45 12.77
C ASP A 42 -7.82 -16.31 13.96
N PRO A 43 -8.30 -16.49 15.21
CA PRO A 43 -7.48 -16.33 16.41
C PRO A 43 -6.35 -17.35 16.53
N THR A 44 -6.43 -18.46 15.79
CA THR A 44 -5.44 -19.54 15.77
C THR A 44 -4.59 -19.55 14.50
N GLY A 45 -4.84 -18.60 13.60
CA GLY A 45 -4.16 -18.46 12.33
C GLY A 45 -2.69 -18.10 12.50
N GLU A 46 -1.96 -18.18 11.39
CA GLU A 46 -0.58 -17.69 11.37
C GLU A 46 -0.55 -16.18 11.65
N PRO A 47 0.41 -15.69 12.46
CA PRO A 47 0.58 -14.27 12.67
C PRO A 47 0.79 -13.54 11.34
N LEU A 48 0.18 -12.37 11.19
CA LEU A 48 0.33 -11.53 9.98
C LEU A 48 1.78 -11.06 9.73
N GLY A 49 2.66 -11.25 10.72
CA GLY A 49 4.03 -10.76 10.68
C GLY A 49 4.12 -9.25 10.81
N ALA A 50 5.28 -8.70 10.47
CA ALA A 50 5.54 -7.28 10.44
C ALA A 50 5.04 -6.68 9.13
N LEU A 51 3.95 -5.90 9.19
CA LEU A 51 3.35 -5.26 8.03
C LEU A 51 3.97 -3.87 7.83
N GLY A 52 4.64 -3.66 6.71
CA GLY A 52 5.28 -2.38 6.40
C GLY A 52 4.26 -1.29 6.03
N ILE A 53 4.49 -0.07 6.52
CA ILE A 53 3.81 1.15 6.04
C ILE A 53 4.81 1.96 5.23
N HIS A 54 4.44 2.28 4.00
CA HIS A 54 5.30 2.93 3.02
C HIS A 54 4.76 4.30 2.63
N GLU A 55 5.60 5.32 2.66
CA GLU A 55 5.36 6.59 1.99
C GLU A 55 5.73 6.43 0.52
N MET A 56 4.83 6.86 -0.36
CA MET A 56 4.97 6.67 -1.80
C MET A 56 4.65 7.94 -2.54
N VAL A 57 5.54 8.32 -3.46
CA VAL A 57 5.34 9.46 -4.35
C VAL A 57 4.92 8.91 -5.71
N LEU A 58 3.75 9.34 -6.17
CA LEU A 58 3.18 8.97 -7.45
C LEU A 58 3.17 10.19 -8.37
N ARG A 59 3.47 9.97 -9.65
CA ARG A 59 3.34 10.96 -10.71
C ARG A 59 2.15 10.60 -11.59
N MET A 60 1.25 11.56 -11.77
CA MET A 60 0.17 11.42 -12.74
C MET A 60 0.74 11.27 -14.14
N PRO A 61 0.38 10.22 -14.90
CA PRO A 61 0.79 10.08 -16.29
C PRO A 61 0.08 11.13 -17.15
N ASP A 62 0.72 11.52 -18.24
CA ASP A 62 0.07 12.32 -19.28
C ASP A 62 -0.91 11.46 -20.11
N VAL A 63 -1.62 12.10 -21.03
CA VAL A 63 -2.64 11.45 -21.86
C VAL A 63 -2.04 10.31 -22.70
N GLU A 64 -0.85 10.51 -23.27
CA GLU A 64 -0.19 9.49 -24.08
C GLU A 64 0.19 8.26 -23.25
N THR A 65 0.84 8.48 -22.10
CA THR A 65 1.22 7.42 -21.15
C THR A 65 -0.01 6.70 -20.60
N MET A 66 -1.08 7.44 -20.30
CA MET A 66 -2.35 6.86 -19.85
C MET A 66 -2.96 5.96 -20.92
N ILE A 67 -2.96 6.37 -22.19
CA ILE A 67 -3.47 5.56 -23.30
C ILE A 67 -2.67 4.26 -23.42
N VAL A 68 -1.35 4.31 -23.30
CA VAL A 68 -0.50 3.11 -23.31
C VAL A 68 -0.85 2.21 -22.13
N LEU A 69 -0.96 2.75 -20.92
CA LEU A 69 -1.28 1.97 -19.72
C LEU A 69 -2.62 1.25 -19.85
N LEU A 70 -3.68 1.94 -20.27
CA LEU A 70 -5.02 1.38 -20.43
C LEU A 70 -5.11 0.27 -21.49
N ASN A 71 -4.19 0.25 -22.45
CA ASN A 71 -4.15 -0.77 -23.52
C ASN A 71 -3.04 -1.81 -23.34
N SER A 72 -2.36 -1.82 -22.19
CA SER A 72 -1.22 -2.71 -21.91
C SER A 72 -1.46 -3.53 -20.64
N PRO A 73 -0.73 -4.64 -20.43
CA PRO A 73 -0.77 -5.38 -19.17
C PRO A 73 0.03 -4.70 -18.04
N TYR A 74 0.58 -3.50 -18.25
CA TYR A 74 1.40 -2.83 -17.25
C TYR A 74 0.55 -2.33 -16.08
N SER A 75 1.09 -2.45 -14.86
CA SER A 75 0.44 -1.96 -13.66
C SER A 75 0.47 -0.44 -13.61
N PHE A 76 -0.71 0.19 -13.52
CA PHE A 76 -0.86 1.63 -13.35
C PHE A 76 -0.05 2.13 -12.14
N PHE A 77 -0.15 1.43 -11.01
CA PHE A 77 0.56 1.79 -9.79
C PHE A 77 2.08 1.74 -9.99
N ALA A 78 2.61 0.66 -10.58
CA ALA A 78 4.04 0.53 -10.82
C ALA A 78 4.57 1.60 -11.79
N THR A 79 3.78 1.98 -12.80
CA THR A 79 4.16 3.03 -13.75
C THR A 79 4.12 4.43 -13.13
N CYS A 80 3.18 4.69 -12.22
CA CYS A 80 3.08 5.99 -11.57
C CYS A 80 4.06 6.15 -10.40
N LEU A 81 4.55 5.06 -9.81
CA LEU A 81 5.42 5.10 -8.64
C LEU A 81 6.79 5.68 -8.99
N THR A 82 7.14 6.79 -8.34
CA THR A 82 8.43 7.47 -8.54
C THR A 82 9.39 7.25 -7.38
N SER A 83 8.86 7.12 -6.18
CA SER A 83 9.64 6.88 -4.96
C SER A 83 8.81 6.06 -3.98
N ARG A 84 9.48 5.18 -3.24
CA ARG A 84 8.92 4.40 -2.15
C ARG A 84 9.89 4.39 -0.99
N LYS A 85 9.37 4.61 0.21
CA LYS A 85 10.15 4.56 1.45
C LYS A 85 9.33 3.87 2.53
N LEU A 86 9.92 2.85 3.16
CA LEU A 86 9.37 2.30 4.40
C LEU A 86 9.49 3.35 5.49
N VAL A 87 8.36 3.75 6.07
CA VAL A 87 8.28 4.82 7.09
C VAL A 87 7.80 4.32 8.43
N ASP A 88 7.15 3.16 8.47
CA ASP A 88 6.75 2.52 9.72
C ASP A 88 6.55 1.00 9.54
N ILE A 89 6.42 0.30 10.66
CA ILE A 89 6.13 -1.14 10.70
C ILE A 89 5.05 -1.38 11.77
N ALA A 90 3.97 -2.03 11.38
CA ALA A 90 2.98 -2.56 12.31
C ALA A 90 3.32 -4.02 12.63
N ALA A 91 3.75 -4.27 13.86
CA ALA A 91 4.03 -5.60 14.40
C ALA A 91 3.26 -5.82 15.71
N ASP A 92 3.19 -7.07 16.16
CA ASP A 92 2.59 -7.47 17.44
C ASP A 92 3.45 -7.07 18.65
#